data_AF-A0A6V7UH95-F1
#
_entry.id   AF-A0A6V7UH95-F1
#
_cell.length_a   1.000
_cell.length_b   1.000
_cell.length_c   1.000
_cell.angle_alpha   90.00
_cell.angle_beta   90.00
_cell.angle_gamma   90.00
#
_symmetry.space_group_name_H-M   'P 1'
#
loop_
_entity.id
_entity.type
_entity.pdbx_description
1 polymer ?
#
loop_
_entity_poly.entity_id
_entity_poly.type
_entity_poly.pdbx_seq_one_letter_code
_entity_poly.pdbx_strand_id
1 'polypeptide(L)'
;MLEELRKRRNEFSSICNVYHLLNFMLSIAFPSSKLTPKISEMLFGIENRNIDTRENEILIFLVVVVIFKCRKSSSYLHTFSTIYLYSKLANALLFFRVKPIYGLFYCVVVITLYILVDEPLPPDSEKIRFFNGEELKNTLQEDKSIVWIIEFFSTWSTECRYVRPVFNALSEKFTLPNLRFGKLDVGRFPKEAEHFRINCSATSRQLPTFSCFKGGIQTERRPLIGTNGKAIPFVFTEQNIVLALDLTSIYAECKKRLKNS
;
A
#
# COMPACT_ATOMS: atom_id res chain seq x y z
N MET A 1 -10.21 17.25 -17.89
CA MET A 1 -9.02 18.11 -17.75
C MET A 1 -8.91 18.73 -16.36
N LEU A 2 -9.87 19.53 -15.87
CA LEU A 2 -9.79 20.15 -14.53
C LEU A 2 -9.83 19.15 -13.36
N GLU A 3 -10.69 18.13 -13.41
CA GLU A 3 -10.73 17.06 -12.38
C GLU A 3 -9.44 16.24 -12.35
N GLU A 4 -8.86 15.96 -13.53
CA GLU A 4 -7.62 15.23 -13.66
C GLU A 4 -6.42 16.04 -13.14
N LEU A 5 -6.42 17.36 -13.37
CA LEU A 5 -5.45 18.29 -12.77
C LEU A 5 -5.64 18.42 -11.25
N ARG A 6 -6.88 18.42 -10.75
CA ARG A 6 -7.18 18.44 -9.31
C ARG A 6 -6.73 17.15 -8.64
N LYS A 7 -6.95 16.00 -9.29
CA LYS A 7 -6.49 14.68 -8.86
C LYS A 7 -4.97 14.61 -8.82
N ARG A 8 -4.28 15.00 -9.91
CA ARG A 8 -2.81 15.08 -9.94
C ARG A 8 -2.26 16.05 -8.89
N ARG A 9 -2.91 17.20 -8.66
CA ARG A 9 -2.50 18.16 -7.63
C ARG A 9 -2.67 17.59 -6.21
N ASN A 10 -3.75 16.86 -5.94
CA ASN A 10 -3.98 16.23 -4.64
C ASN A 10 -3.00 15.05 -4.43
N GLU A 11 -2.72 14.26 -5.47
CA GLU A 11 -1.67 13.23 -5.46
C GLU A 11 -0.29 13.85 -5.22
N PHE A 12 0.05 14.94 -5.92
CA PHE A 12 1.33 15.64 -5.77
C PHE A 12 1.48 16.33 -4.41
N SER A 13 0.40 16.94 -3.89
CA SER A 13 0.37 17.50 -2.53
C SER A 13 0.48 16.42 -1.46
N SER A 14 -0.04 15.21 -1.73
CA SER A 14 0.12 14.06 -0.84
C SER A 14 1.56 13.51 -0.89
N ILE A 15 2.25 13.61 -2.04
CA ILE A 15 3.64 13.17 -2.22
C ILE A 15 4.63 14.21 -1.64
N CYS A 16 4.39 15.50 -1.82
CA CYS A 16 5.16 16.60 -1.22
C CYS A 16 4.67 16.93 0.19
N ASN A 17 4.49 15.90 1.01
CA ASN A 17 4.17 16.05 2.42
C ASN A 17 5.46 16.12 3.24
N VAL A 18 5.43 16.87 4.36
CA VAL A 18 6.47 16.90 5.40
C VAL A 18 6.92 15.48 5.76
N TYR A 19 5.99 14.52 5.84
CA TYR A 19 6.32 13.11 6.03
C TYR A 19 7.35 12.59 5.02
N HIS A 20 7.08 12.73 3.72
CA HIS A 20 7.96 12.21 2.67
C HIS A 20 9.30 12.96 2.63
N LEU A 21 9.28 14.28 2.87
CA LEU A 21 10.50 15.08 2.97
C LEU A 21 11.41 14.60 4.11
N LEU A 22 10.88 14.45 5.33
CA LEU A 22 11.65 14.01 6.48
C LEU A 22 12.16 12.57 6.31
N ASN A 23 11.34 11.67 5.75
CA ASN A 23 11.74 10.30 5.44
C ASN A 23 12.84 10.23 4.38
N PHE A 24 12.75 11.08 3.36
CA PHE A 24 13.80 11.21 2.34
C PHE A 24 15.10 11.71 2.95
N MET A 25 15.07 12.76 3.78
CA MET A 25 16.25 13.28 4.48
C MET A 25 16.93 12.22 5.35
N LEU A 26 16.16 11.42 6.09
CA LEU A 26 16.71 10.29 6.85
C LEU A 26 17.32 9.21 5.94
N SER A 27 16.69 8.94 4.80
CA SER A 27 17.13 7.90 3.86
C SER A 27 18.48 8.21 3.21
N ILE A 28 18.83 9.48 3.08
CA ILE A 28 20.11 9.93 2.52
C ILE A 28 21.07 10.48 3.57
N ALA A 29 20.75 10.37 4.87
CA ALA A 29 21.46 11.06 5.95
C ALA A 29 22.95 10.70 6.00
N PHE A 30 23.29 9.42 5.92
CA PHE A 30 24.66 8.93 5.98
C PHE A 30 25.47 9.37 4.74
N PRO A 31 25.03 9.09 3.48
CA PRO A 31 25.72 9.62 2.31
C PRO A 31 25.89 11.15 2.38
N SER A 32 24.83 11.89 2.70
CA SER A 32 24.87 13.35 2.77
C SER A 32 25.84 13.87 3.83
N SER A 33 25.96 13.16 4.96
CA SER A 33 26.93 13.50 6.01
C SER A 33 28.37 13.33 5.56
N LYS A 34 28.67 12.32 4.71
CA LYS A 34 29.99 12.11 4.10
C LYS A 34 30.30 13.13 2.99
N LEU A 35 29.29 13.48 2.19
CA LEU A 35 29.40 14.48 1.11
C LEU A 35 29.67 15.91 1.63
N THR A 36 29.20 16.24 2.84
CA THR A 36 29.33 17.58 3.41
C THR A 36 30.65 17.72 4.18
N PRO A 37 31.65 18.49 3.72
CA PRO A 37 33.02 18.46 4.28
C PRO A 37 33.10 18.75 5.78
N LYS A 38 32.32 19.73 6.26
CA LYS A 38 32.28 20.13 7.68
C LYS A 38 31.67 19.05 8.58
N ILE A 39 30.57 18.45 8.14
CA ILE A 39 29.87 17.40 8.91
C ILE A 39 30.72 16.12 8.90
N SER A 40 31.31 15.80 7.74
CA SER A 40 32.15 14.63 7.56
C SER A 40 33.37 14.66 8.48
N GLU A 41 34.05 15.81 8.55
CA GLU A 41 35.18 16.01 9.46
C GLU A 41 34.78 15.91 10.94
N MET A 42 33.65 16.50 11.32
CA MET A 42 33.12 16.45 12.69
C MET A 42 32.75 15.03 13.13
N LEU A 43 32.14 14.23 12.25
CA LEU A 43 31.61 12.90 12.60
C LEU A 43 32.62 11.76 12.37
N PHE A 44 33.43 11.85 11.32
CA PHE A 44 34.30 10.75 10.85
C PHE A 44 35.80 11.07 10.96
N GLY A 45 36.17 12.34 11.15
CA GLY A 45 37.56 12.80 11.11
C GLY A 45 38.09 13.00 9.68
N ILE A 46 39.21 13.71 9.56
CA ILE A 46 39.81 14.10 8.26
C ILE A 46 40.19 12.87 7.43
N GLU A 47 40.67 11.81 8.07
CA GLU A 47 41.19 10.59 7.42
C GLU A 47 40.09 9.72 6.78
N ASN A 48 38.86 9.74 7.31
CA ASN A 48 37.75 8.88 6.87
C ASN A 48 36.65 9.64 6.11
N ARG A 49 37.01 10.74 5.43
CA ARG A 49 36.06 11.59 4.71
C ARG A 49 35.38 10.87 3.53
N ASN A 50 36.12 10.01 2.85
CA ASN A 50 35.62 9.29 1.67
C ASN A 50 34.80 8.07 2.09
N ILE A 51 33.95 7.61 1.16
CA ILE A 51 33.20 6.36 1.32
C ILE A 51 34.19 5.20 1.25
N ASP A 52 34.26 4.41 2.31
CA ASP A 52 35.13 3.23 2.34
C ASP A 52 34.52 2.06 1.52
N THR A 53 35.32 1.03 1.25
CA THR A 53 34.87 -0.13 0.46
C THR A 53 33.66 -0.82 1.09
N ARG A 54 33.59 -0.90 2.43
CA ARG A 54 32.49 -1.57 3.16
C ARG A 54 31.20 -0.74 3.15
N GLU A 55 31.32 0.57 3.32
CA GLU A 55 30.23 1.53 3.19
C GLU A 55 29.64 1.46 1.77
N ASN A 56 30.51 1.38 0.76
CA ASN A 56 30.08 1.21 -0.63
C ASN A 56 29.39 -0.14 -0.88
N GLU A 57 29.93 -1.25 -0.34
CA GLU A 57 29.29 -2.58 -0.39
C GLU A 57 27.86 -2.54 0.19
N ILE A 58 27.67 -1.89 1.35
CA ILE A 58 26.36 -1.75 2.00
C ILE A 58 25.40 -0.92 1.15
N LEU A 59 25.87 0.19 0.56
CA LEU A 59 25.05 1.06 -0.30
C LEU A 59 24.64 0.36 -1.60
N ILE A 60 25.55 -0.41 -2.22
CA ILE A 60 25.22 -1.22 -3.40
C ILE A 60 24.20 -2.30 -3.02
N PHE A 61 24.40 -2.98 -1.90
CA PHE A 61 23.46 -3.97 -1.40
C PHE A 61 22.06 -3.37 -1.14
N LEU A 62 22.00 -2.17 -0.57
CA LEU A 62 20.76 -1.41 -0.39
C LEU A 62 20.05 -1.21 -1.74
N VAL A 63 20.75 -0.74 -2.77
CA VAL A 63 20.15 -0.51 -4.10
C VAL A 63 19.58 -1.82 -4.66
N VAL A 64 20.33 -2.92 -4.58
CA VAL A 64 19.87 -4.24 -5.06
C VAL A 64 18.63 -4.71 -4.32
N VAL A 65 18.61 -4.62 -2.98
CA VAL A 65 17.47 -5.02 -2.15
C VAL A 65 16.24 -4.17 -2.45
N VAL A 66 16.40 -2.86 -2.57
CA VAL A 66 15.31 -1.93 -2.90
C VAL A 66 14.72 -2.26 -4.26
N ILE A 67 15.54 -2.47 -5.29
CA ILE A 67 15.07 -2.86 -6.63
C ILE A 67 14.27 -4.17 -6.54
N PHE A 68 14.81 -5.19 -5.88
CA PHE A 68 14.15 -6.50 -5.78
C PHE A 68 12.82 -6.42 -5.02
N LYS A 69 12.77 -5.64 -3.94
CA LYS A 69 11.57 -5.49 -3.10
C LYS A 69 10.50 -4.65 -3.79
N CYS A 70 10.87 -3.56 -4.46
CA CYS A 70 9.93 -2.71 -5.19
C CYS A 70 9.26 -3.45 -6.37
N ARG A 71 9.88 -4.48 -6.95
CA ARG A 71 9.21 -5.31 -7.99
C ARG A 71 7.91 -5.95 -7.53
N LYS A 72 7.67 -6.08 -6.23
CA LYS A 72 6.46 -6.68 -5.65
C LYS A 72 5.52 -5.64 -5.02
N SER A 73 5.77 -4.35 -5.21
CA SER A 73 4.93 -3.29 -4.64
C SER A 73 3.58 -3.20 -5.36
N SER A 74 2.50 -3.17 -4.59
CA SER A 74 1.13 -3.01 -5.13
C SER A 74 0.84 -1.59 -5.60
N SER A 75 1.48 -0.57 -5.00
CA SER A 75 1.22 0.85 -5.25
C SER A 75 2.46 1.73 -5.04
N TYR A 76 2.34 3.01 -5.41
CA TYR A 76 3.38 4.01 -5.14
C TYR A 76 3.63 4.17 -3.63
N LEU A 77 2.60 4.06 -2.79
CA LEU A 77 2.71 4.16 -1.34
C LEU A 77 3.57 3.01 -0.78
N HIS A 78 3.29 1.78 -1.23
CA HIS A 78 4.11 0.61 -0.87
C HIS A 78 5.57 0.79 -1.33
N THR A 79 5.77 1.34 -2.54
CA THR A 79 7.10 1.60 -3.09
C THR A 79 7.90 2.56 -2.20
N PHE A 80 7.33 3.73 -1.85
CA PHE A 80 8.02 4.68 -0.99
C PHE A 80 8.28 4.13 0.41
N SER A 81 7.29 3.46 1.01
CA SER A 81 7.44 2.83 2.32
C SER A 81 8.60 1.81 2.34
N THR A 82 8.72 1.02 1.27
CA THR A 82 9.82 0.06 1.06
C THR A 82 11.17 0.77 0.94
N ILE A 83 11.27 1.80 0.10
CA ILE A 83 12.51 2.56 -0.09
C ILE A 83 12.97 3.17 1.24
N TYR A 84 12.07 3.83 1.97
CA TYR A 84 12.41 4.45 3.25
C TYR A 84 12.83 3.43 4.30
N LEU A 85 12.12 2.31 4.43
CA LEU A 85 12.45 1.28 5.40
C LEU A 85 13.87 0.73 5.20
N TYR A 86 14.17 0.28 3.98
CA TYR A 86 15.48 -0.31 3.69
C TYR A 86 16.60 0.73 3.73
N SER A 87 16.35 1.95 3.24
CA SER A 87 17.33 3.04 3.29
C SER A 87 17.65 3.41 4.74
N LYS A 88 16.64 3.55 5.61
CA LYS A 88 16.87 3.85 7.02
C LYS A 88 17.61 2.73 7.74
N LEU A 89 17.31 1.46 7.43
CA LEU A 89 18.01 0.32 7.99
C LEU A 89 19.50 0.34 7.60
N ALA A 90 19.80 0.58 6.32
CA ALA A 90 21.18 0.72 5.85
C ALA A 90 21.91 1.90 6.51
N ASN A 91 21.25 3.07 6.62
CA ASN A 91 21.81 4.23 7.31
C ASN A 91 22.11 3.93 8.78
N ALA A 92 21.21 3.24 9.48
CA ALA A 92 21.44 2.83 10.86
C ALA A 92 22.68 1.94 10.97
N LEU A 93 22.80 0.90 10.12
CA LEU A 93 23.97 0.02 10.08
C LEU A 93 25.27 0.79 9.82
N LEU A 94 25.25 1.73 8.89
CA LEU A 94 26.40 2.59 8.56
C LEU A 94 26.80 3.48 9.74
N PHE A 95 25.85 4.11 10.43
CA PHE A 95 26.13 4.91 11.62
C PHE A 95 26.64 4.07 12.80
N PHE A 96 26.10 2.86 13.01
CA PHE A 96 26.60 1.92 14.03
C PHE A 96 28.04 1.49 13.76
N ARG A 97 28.40 1.28 12.49
CA ARG A 97 29.77 0.94 12.08
C ARG A 97 30.78 2.04 12.44
N VAL A 98 30.37 3.30 12.34
CA VAL A 98 31.24 4.43 12.69
C VAL A 98 31.43 4.52 14.19
N LYS A 99 30.33 4.75 14.93
CA LYS A 99 30.33 4.69 16.40
C LYS A 99 28.92 4.28 16.87
N PRO A 100 28.81 3.38 17.87
CA PRO A 100 27.52 2.93 18.38
C PRO A 100 26.58 4.07 18.81
N ILE A 101 27.13 5.16 19.36
CA ILE A 101 26.36 6.32 19.80
C ILE A 101 25.63 7.04 18.65
N TYR A 102 26.25 7.13 17.46
CA TYR A 102 25.63 7.77 16.29
C TYR A 102 24.50 6.91 15.72
N GLY A 103 24.70 5.59 15.69
CA GLY A 103 23.66 4.64 15.31
C GLY A 103 22.45 4.71 16.25
N LEU A 104 22.70 4.76 17.56
CA LEU A 104 21.63 4.91 18.56
C LEU A 104 20.87 6.23 18.40
N PHE A 105 21.60 7.35 18.25
CA PHE A 105 20.97 8.65 18.01
C PHE A 105 20.10 8.65 16.75
N TYR A 106 20.61 8.11 15.64
CA TYR A 106 19.85 7.99 14.40
C TYR A 106 18.57 7.15 14.60
N CYS A 107 18.65 6.02 15.30
CA CYS A 107 17.48 5.20 15.63
C CYS A 107 16.46 5.97 16.47
N VAL A 108 16.89 6.74 17.47
CA VAL A 108 16.00 7.60 18.27
C VAL A 108 15.28 8.59 17.37
N VAL A 109 15.98 9.30 16.47
CA VAL A 109 15.36 10.24 15.53
C VAL A 109 14.34 9.55 14.61
N VAL A 110 14.67 8.36 14.09
CA VAL A 110 13.74 7.57 13.26
C VAL A 110 12.48 7.19 14.04
N ILE A 111 12.61 6.75 15.29
CA ILE A 111 11.48 6.38 16.16
C ILE A 111 10.64 7.62 16.50
N THR A 112 11.28 8.73 16.86
CA THR A 112 10.58 9.99 17.14
C THR A 112 9.78 10.44 15.92
N LEU A 113 10.34 10.40 14.72
CA LEU A 113 9.61 10.76 13.50
C LEU A 113 8.49 9.77 13.17
N TYR A 114 8.65 8.49 13.46
CA TYR A 114 7.57 7.50 13.29
C TYR A 114 6.38 7.77 14.21
N ILE A 115 6.62 8.24 15.44
CA ILE A 115 5.56 8.55 16.42
C ILE A 115 4.90 9.89 16.12
N LEU A 116 5.68 10.90 15.69
CA LEU A 116 5.19 12.27 15.52
C LEU A 116 4.57 12.54 14.15
N VAL A 117 4.93 11.77 13.12
CA VAL A 117 4.55 12.07 11.73
C VAL A 117 3.88 10.87 11.09
N ASP A 118 2.57 10.97 10.93
CA ASP A 118 1.76 9.94 10.28
C ASP A 118 2.05 9.86 8.77
N GLU A 119 2.09 8.63 8.27
CA GLU A 119 2.18 8.37 6.83
C GLU A 119 0.86 8.79 6.15
N PRO A 120 0.92 9.68 5.14
CA PRO A 120 -0.27 10.18 4.47
C PRO A 120 -0.96 9.06 3.70
N LEU A 121 -2.26 8.90 3.94
CA LEU A 121 -3.12 8.01 3.17
C LEU A 121 -4.04 8.83 2.29
N PRO A 122 -4.19 8.50 0.99
CA PRO A 122 -5.17 9.18 0.17
C PRO A 122 -6.58 8.91 0.73
N PRO A 123 -7.49 9.90 0.67
CA PRO A 123 -8.89 9.67 1.05
C PRO A 123 -9.51 8.61 0.14
N ASP A 124 -10.47 7.85 0.66
CA ASP A 124 -11.24 6.91 -0.16
C ASP A 124 -12.11 7.68 -1.17
N SER A 125 -12.29 7.12 -2.37
CA SER A 125 -13.10 7.76 -3.42
C SER A 125 -14.58 7.80 -3.02
N GLU A 126 -15.30 8.87 -3.37
CA GLU A 126 -16.74 9.02 -3.09
C GLU A 126 -17.60 7.93 -3.74
N LYS A 127 -17.11 7.29 -4.81
CA LYS A 127 -17.79 6.17 -5.50
C LYS A 127 -17.76 4.84 -4.72
N ILE A 128 -17.02 4.78 -3.62
CA ILE A 128 -16.88 3.58 -2.80
C ILE A 128 -17.90 3.65 -1.66
N ARG A 129 -18.81 2.65 -1.60
CA ARG A 129 -19.73 2.50 -0.46
C ARG A 129 -19.06 1.74 0.68
N PHE A 130 -19.12 2.29 1.89
CA PHE A 130 -18.74 1.58 3.10
C PHE A 130 -19.94 0.82 3.65
N PHE A 131 -19.76 -0.47 3.86
CA PHE A 131 -20.75 -1.34 4.47
C PHE A 131 -20.42 -1.56 5.95
N ASN A 132 -21.45 -1.62 6.78
CA ASN A 132 -21.33 -1.95 8.19
C ASN A 132 -22.10 -3.23 8.55
N GLY A 133 -21.47 -4.13 9.30
CA GLY A 133 -22.09 -5.39 9.73
C GLY A 133 -22.75 -6.14 8.57
N GLU A 134 -24.02 -6.51 8.76
CA GLU A 134 -24.80 -7.32 7.81
C GLU A 134 -25.30 -6.54 6.56
N GLU A 135 -25.02 -5.22 6.46
CA GLU A 135 -25.52 -4.36 5.37
C GLU A 135 -25.09 -4.85 3.99
N LEU A 136 -23.85 -5.36 3.87
CA LEU A 136 -23.36 -5.92 2.62
C LEU A 136 -24.19 -7.13 2.21
N LYS A 137 -24.39 -8.06 3.14
CA LYS A 137 -25.17 -9.28 2.91
C LYS A 137 -26.60 -8.95 2.45
N ASN A 138 -27.26 -8.02 3.13
CA ASN A 138 -28.62 -7.60 2.77
C ASN A 138 -28.65 -6.95 1.38
N THR A 139 -27.71 -6.03 1.10
CA THR A 139 -27.60 -5.37 -0.21
C THR A 139 -27.40 -6.38 -1.35
N LEU A 140 -26.57 -7.41 -1.13
CA LEU A 140 -26.32 -8.46 -2.13
C LEU A 140 -27.55 -9.35 -2.38
N GLN A 141 -28.46 -9.45 -1.42
CA GLN A 141 -29.69 -10.24 -1.55
C GLN A 141 -30.85 -9.43 -2.15
N GLU A 142 -30.94 -8.14 -1.79
CA GLU A 142 -31.99 -7.22 -2.23
C GLU A 142 -31.91 -6.90 -3.73
N ASP A 143 -30.73 -6.50 -4.21
CA ASP A 143 -30.54 -6.13 -5.62
C ASP A 143 -29.47 -6.98 -6.28
N LYS A 144 -29.92 -8.09 -6.86
CA LYS A 144 -29.08 -9.04 -7.61
C LYS A 144 -28.69 -8.52 -9.00
N SER A 145 -29.26 -7.41 -9.46
CA SER A 145 -28.96 -6.84 -10.78
C SER A 145 -27.63 -6.06 -10.78
N ILE A 146 -27.22 -5.56 -9.62
CA ILE A 146 -25.97 -4.81 -9.45
C ILE A 146 -24.81 -5.77 -9.24
N VAL A 147 -23.74 -5.58 -10.02
CA VAL A 147 -22.46 -6.24 -9.79
C VAL A 147 -21.68 -5.44 -8.74
N TRP A 148 -21.17 -6.12 -7.72
CA TRP A 148 -20.40 -5.49 -6.64
C TRP A 148 -18.95 -5.97 -6.64
N ILE A 149 -18.01 -5.02 -6.61
CA ILE A 149 -16.60 -5.27 -6.32
C ILE A 149 -16.32 -4.84 -4.88
N ILE A 150 -16.06 -5.80 -4.00
CA ILE A 150 -15.90 -5.57 -2.57
C ILE A 150 -14.46 -5.79 -2.15
N GLU A 151 -13.87 -4.80 -1.48
CA GLU A 151 -12.65 -4.95 -0.70
C GLU A 151 -13.01 -5.23 0.77
N PHE A 152 -12.72 -6.44 1.23
CA PHE A 152 -12.69 -6.77 2.64
C PHE A 152 -11.32 -6.40 3.21
N PHE A 153 -11.32 -5.47 4.16
CA PHE A 153 -10.10 -4.88 4.70
C PHE A 153 -10.10 -4.88 6.22
N SER A 154 -8.97 -4.46 6.81
CA SER A 154 -8.96 -4.01 8.19
C SER A 154 -7.95 -2.88 8.39
N THR A 155 -8.18 -2.05 9.40
CA THR A 155 -7.40 -0.84 9.71
C THR A 155 -5.98 -1.13 10.17
N TRP A 156 -5.75 -2.28 10.82
CA TRP A 156 -4.41 -2.70 11.28
C TRP A 156 -3.56 -3.33 10.18
N SER A 157 -4.15 -3.67 9.01
CA SER A 157 -3.43 -4.30 7.91
C SER A 157 -2.67 -3.26 7.07
N THR A 158 -1.34 -3.33 7.09
CA THR A 158 -0.48 -2.48 6.26
C THR A 158 -0.70 -2.71 4.76
N GLU A 159 -0.95 -3.96 4.35
CA GLU A 159 -1.24 -4.29 2.95
C GLU A 159 -2.54 -3.61 2.47
N CYS A 160 -3.57 -3.54 3.31
CA CYS A 160 -4.80 -2.80 2.97
C CYS A 160 -4.52 -1.30 2.77
N ARG A 161 -3.68 -0.69 3.64
CA ARG A 161 -3.26 0.71 3.48
C ARG A 161 -2.56 0.94 2.15
N TYR A 162 -1.66 0.04 1.77
CA TYR A 162 -0.94 0.11 0.51
C TYR A 162 -1.82 -0.08 -0.73
N VAL A 163 -2.89 -0.88 -0.65
CA VAL A 163 -3.77 -1.15 -1.78
C VAL A 163 -4.85 -0.07 -1.97
N ARG A 164 -5.14 0.75 -0.95
CA ARG A 164 -6.14 1.83 -1.03
C ARG A 164 -6.06 2.72 -2.29
N PRO A 165 -4.89 3.24 -2.73
CA PRO A 165 -4.83 4.04 -3.95
C PRO A 165 -5.25 3.27 -5.20
N VAL A 166 -4.95 1.96 -5.24
CA VAL A 166 -5.34 1.07 -6.35
C VAL A 166 -6.85 0.89 -6.37
N PHE A 167 -7.47 0.61 -5.22
CA PHE A 167 -8.92 0.43 -5.15
C PHE A 167 -9.68 1.72 -5.51
N ASN A 168 -9.17 2.88 -5.06
CA ASN A 168 -9.71 4.19 -5.48
C ASN A 168 -9.60 4.40 -6.99
N ALA A 169 -8.47 4.05 -7.62
CA ALA A 169 -8.32 4.20 -9.07
C ALA A 169 -9.31 3.30 -9.83
N LEU A 170 -9.54 2.08 -9.34
CA LEU A 170 -10.48 1.12 -9.93
C LEU A 170 -11.94 1.60 -9.79
N SER A 171 -12.35 2.07 -8.61
CA SER A 171 -13.71 2.58 -8.40
C SER A 171 -13.98 3.78 -9.30
N GLU A 172 -13.02 4.70 -9.45
CA GLU A 172 -13.16 5.86 -10.32
C GLU A 172 -13.37 5.48 -11.79
N LYS A 173 -12.66 4.46 -12.25
CA LYS A 173 -12.62 4.02 -13.65
C LYS A 173 -13.80 3.14 -14.06
N PHE A 174 -14.25 2.26 -13.17
CA PHE A 174 -15.18 1.17 -13.52
C PHE A 174 -16.58 1.34 -12.91
N THR A 175 -16.83 2.32 -12.05
CA THR A 175 -18.18 2.49 -11.47
C THR A 175 -19.22 2.83 -12.54
N LEU A 176 -20.36 2.13 -12.48
CA LEU A 176 -21.60 2.36 -13.24
C LEU A 176 -22.80 2.20 -12.28
N PRO A 177 -24.02 2.65 -12.66
CA PRO A 177 -25.23 2.42 -11.85
C PRO A 177 -25.44 0.95 -11.44
N ASN A 178 -25.09 0.00 -12.31
CA ASN A 178 -25.18 -1.46 -12.13
C ASN A 178 -23.82 -2.17 -11.91
N LEU A 179 -22.73 -1.42 -11.67
CA LEU A 179 -21.41 -1.95 -11.30
C LEU A 179 -20.81 -1.03 -10.23
N ARG A 180 -20.83 -1.47 -8.97
CA ARG A 180 -20.47 -0.62 -7.83
C ARG A 180 -19.31 -1.20 -7.04
N PHE A 181 -18.62 -0.31 -6.33
CA PHE A 181 -17.48 -0.64 -5.49
C PHE A 181 -17.84 -0.43 -4.02
N GLY A 182 -17.35 -1.30 -3.14
CA GLY A 182 -17.57 -1.14 -1.72
C GLY A 182 -16.50 -1.75 -0.84
N LYS A 183 -16.55 -1.40 0.44
CA LYS A 183 -15.61 -1.84 1.46
C LYS A 183 -16.34 -2.37 2.68
N LEU A 184 -15.80 -3.42 3.28
CA LEU A 184 -16.25 -3.93 4.58
C LEU A 184 -15.04 -4.17 5.50
N ASP A 185 -15.06 -3.53 6.68
CA ASP A 185 -14.02 -3.73 7.69
C ASP A 185 -14.28 -5.03 8.47
N VAL A 186 -13.68 -6.11 8.01
CA VAL A 186 -13.83 -7.44 8.61
C VAL A 186 -13.04 -7.60 9.92
N GLY A 187 -12.11 -6.70 10.21
CA GLY A 187 -11.49 -6.65 11.54
C GLY A 187 -12.38 -6.04 12.60
N ARG A 188 -13.27 -5.11 12.21
CA ARG A 188 -14.32 -4.57 13.08
C ARG A 188 -15.54 -5.49 13.20
N PHE A 189 -15.86 -6.23 12.14
CA PHE A 189 -17.02 -7.12 12.07
C PHE A 189 -16.61 -8.60 11.89
N PRO A 190 -16.15 -9.28 12.95
CA PRO A 190 -15.63 -10.66 12.86
C PRO A 190 -16.67 -11.69 12.41
N LYS A 191 -17.97 -11.47 12.72
CA LYS A 191 -19.05 -12.33 12.22
C LYS A 191 -19.16 -12.30 10.69
N GLU A 192 -18.96 -11.12 10.09
CA GLU A 192 -18.93 -10.99 8.63
C GLU A 192 -17.68 -11.65 8.06
N ALA A 193 -16.53 -11.52 8.73
CA ALA A 193 -15.31 -12.21 8.34
C ALA A 193 -15.53 -13.73 8.25
N GLU A 194 -16.19 -14.32 9.26
CA GLU A 194 -16.55 -15.75 9.26
C GLU A 194 -17.55 -16.08 8.14
N HIS A 195 -18.59 -15.27 7.97
CA HIS A 195 -19.59 -15.45 6.92
C HIS A 195 -18.98 -15.49 5.51
N PHE A 196 -18.08 -14.55 5.20
CA PHE A 196 -17.38 -14.49 3.91
C PHE A 196 -16.13 -15.39 3.85
N ARG A 197 -15.86 -16.18 4.91
CA ARG A 197 -14.71 -17.09 5.03
C ARG A 197 -13.38 -16.36 4.78
N ILE A 198 -13.16 -15.32 5.58
CA ILE A 198 -11.97 -14.47 5.55
C ILE A 198 -11.28 -14.55 6.91
N ASN A 199 -10.10 -15.16 6.92
CA ASN A 199 -9.27 -15.22 8.11
C ASN A 199 -8.55 -13.88 8.30
N CYS A 200 -8.94 -13.13 9.32
CA CYS A 200 -8.36 -11.82 9.65
C CYS A 200 -7.13 -11.91 10.56
N SER A 201 -6.49 -13.07 10.75
CA SER A 201 -5.23 -13.12 11.51
C SER A 201 -4.09 -12.45 10.75
N ALA A 202 -3.15 -11.83 11.46
CA ALA A 202 -2.00 -11.15 10.85
C ALA A 202 -1.11 -12.11 10.03
N THR A 203 -1.15 -13.41 10.31
CA THR A 203 -0.37 -14.44 9.61
C THR A 203 -1.10 -15.09 8.44
N SER A 204 -2.41 -14.86 8.28
CA SER A 204 -3.23 -15.53 7.26
C SER A 204 -2.89 -15.10 5.83
N ARG A 205 -2.42 -13.85 5.66
CA ARG A 205 -2.22 -13.16 4.38
C ARG A 205 -3.49 -13.13 3.51
N GLN A 206 -4.67 -13.17 4.12
CA GLN A 206 -5.95 -13.05 3.42
C GLN A 206 -6.46 -11.61 3.32
N LEU A 207 -5.78 -10.63 3.94
CA LEU A 207 -6.15 -9.21 3.83
C LEU A 207 -5.15 -8.45 2.94
N PRO A 208 -5.63 -7.55 2.06
CA PRO A 208 -7.04 -7.39 1.70
C PRO A 208 -7.58 -8.61 0.94
N THR A 209 -8.90 -8.86 1.01
CA THR A 209 -9.59 -9.78 0.08
C THR A 209 -10.47 -8.96 -0.85
N PHE A 210 -10.25 -9.09 -2.15
CA PHE A 210 -11.06 -8.49 -3.19
C PHE A 210 -12.01 -9.56 -3.73
N SER A 211 -13.30 -9.25 -3.81
CA SER A 211 -14.32 -10.19 -4.28
C SER A 211 -15.28 -9.54 -5.28
N CYS A 212 -15.64 -10.28 -6.32
CA CYS A 212 -16.67 -9.89 -7.27
C CYS A 212 -17.96 -10.67 -6.99
N PHE A 213 -19.05 -9.94 -6.75
CA PHE A 213 -20.38 -10.49 -6.58
C PHE A 213 -21.25 -10.18 -7.78
N LYS A 214 -21.84 -11.21 -8.40
CA LYS A 214 -22.80 -11.10 -9.50
C LYS A 214 -24.03 -11.91 -9.14
N GLY A 215 -25.24 -11.35 -9.26
CA GLY A 215 -26.46 -12.10 -8.91
C GLY A 215 -26.56 -12.47 -7.42
N GLY A 216 -25.87 -11.73 -6.54
CA GLY A 216 -25.79 -12.02 -5.11
C GLY A 216 -24.83 -13.15 -4.71
N ILE A 217 -24.10 -13.75 -5.67
CA ILE A 217 -23.12 -14.81 -5.40
C ILE A 217 -21.69 -14.33 -5.67
N GLN A 218 -20.74 -14.80 -4.86
CA GLN A 218 -19.32 -14.53 -5.05
C GLN A 218 -18.80 -15.35 -6.24
N THR A 219 -18.38 -14.66 -7.31
CA THR A 219 -17.91 -15.29 -8.55
C THR A 219 -16.40 -15.40 -8.61
N GLU A 220 -15.69 -14.37 -8.13
CA GLU A 220 -14.22 -14.32 -8.11
C GLU A 220 -13.74 -13.76 -6.78
N ARG A 221 -12.54 -14.20 -6.34
CA ARG A 221 -11.86 -13.64 -5.17
C ARG A 221 -10.34 -13.65 -5.27
N ARG A 222 -9.67 -12.65 -4.72
CA ARG A 222 -8.22 -12.62 -4.50
C ARG A 222 -7.89 -12.14 -3.08
N PRO A 223 -6.93 -12.75 -2.36
CA PRO A 223 -6.11 -13.87 -2.81
C PRO A 223 -6.95 -15.16 -2.89
N LEU A 224 -6.48 -16.10 -3.72
CA LEU A 224 -7.05 -17.44 -3.75
C LEU A 224 -6.64 -18.19 -2.48
N ILE A 225 -7.48 -19.10 -2.02
CA ILE A 225 -7.15 -20.00 -0.91
C ILE A 225 -6.77 -21.35 -1.50
N GLY A 226 -5.53 -21.79 -1.24
CA GLY A 226 -5.04 -23.08 -1.68
C GLY A 226 -5.72 -24.23 -0.96
N THR A 227 -5.51 -25.45 -1.44
CA THR A 227 -6.06 -26.69 -0.85
C THR A 227 -5.63 -26.91 0.60
N ASN A 228 -4.50 -26.34 1.00
CA ASN A 228 -3.98 -26.35 2.37
C ASN A 228 -4.59 -25.26 3.27
N GLY A 229 -5.59 -24.52 2.81
CA GLY A 229 -6.24 -23.44 3.55
C GLY A 229 -5.43 -22.13 3.63
N LYS A 230 -4.26 -22.05 2.99
CA LYS A 230 -3.41 -20.85 3.00
C LYS A 230 -3.69 -19.96 1.80
N ALA A 231 -3.56 -18.64 1.99
CA ALA A 231 -3.64 -17.68 0.91
C ALA A 231 -2.48 -17.89 -0.09
N ILE A 232 -2.81 -18.01 -1.37
CA ILE A 232 -1.85 -17.99 -2.46
C ILE A 232 -1.39 -16.54 -2.63
N PRO A 233 -0.07 -16.24 -2.58
CA PRO A 233 0.44 -14.88 -2.71
C PRO A 233 -0.09 -14.19 -3.97
N PHE A 234 -0.57 -12.96 -3.80
CA PHE A 234 -1.10 -12.14 -4.89
C PHE A 234 -0.62 -10.70 -4.73
N VAL A 235 -0.15 -10.08 -5.82
CA VAL A 235 0.28 -8.68 -5.82
C VAL A 235 -0.88 -7.83 -6.35
N PHE A 236 -1.40 -6.94 -5.52
CA PHE A 236 -2.60 -6.15 -5.78
C PHE A 236 -2.29 -4.87 -6.59
N THR A 237 -1.67 -5.01 -7.76
CA THR A 237 -1.56 -3.90 -8.72
C THR A 237 -2.89 -3.70 -9.45
N GLU A 238 -3.12 -2.51 -10.01
CA GLU A 238 -4.33 -2.23 -10.82
C GLU A 238 -4.50 -3.27 -11.94
N GLN A 239 -3.42 -3.54 -12.68
CA GLN A 239 -3.42 -4.50 -13.79
C GLN A 239 -3.77 -5.91 -13.34
N ASN A 240 -3.16 -6.39 -12.24
CA ASN A 240 -3.41 -7.72 -11.73
C ASN A 240 -4.85 -7.87 -11.25
N ILE A 241 -5.42 -6.86 -10.59
CA ILE A 241 -6.81 -6.89 -10.13
C ILE A 241 -7.78 -6.85 -11.32
N VAL A 242 -7.55 -5.98 -12.30
CA VAL A 242 -8.38 -5.90 -13.51
C VAL A 242 -8.41 -7.23 -14.24
N LEU A 243 -7.26 -7.88 -14.39
CA LEU A 243 -7.16 -9.19 -15.02
C LEU A 243 -7.81 -10.29 -14.17
N ALA A 244 -7.50 -10.33 -12.86
CA ALA A 244 -7.94 -11.42 -11.99
C ALA A 244 -9.45 -11.42 -11.72
N LEU A 245 -10.10 -10.25 -11.72
CA LEU A 245 -11.55 -10.10 -11.56
C LEU A 245 -12.27 -9.91 -12.89
N ASP A 246 -11.55 -9.92 -14.02
CA ASP A 246 -12.09 -9.67 -15.37
C ASP A 246 -12.91 -8.36 -15.47
N LEU A 247 -12.43 -7.29 -14.82
CA LEU A 247 -13.18 -6.03 -14.66
C LEU A 247 -13.53 -5.38 -16.00
N THR A 248 -12.68 -5.52 -17.01
CA THR A 248 -12.90 -4.91 -18.32
C THR A 248 -14.10 -5.53 -19.02
N SER A 249 -14.22 -6.86 -18.98
CA SER A 249 -15.34 -7.58 -19.58
C SER A 249 -16.63 -7.31 -18.81
N ILE A 250 -16.57 -7.34 -17.47
CA ILE A 250 -17.71 -6.99 -16.60
C ILE A 250 -18.21 -5.59 -16.92
N TYR A 251 -17.31 -4.62 -17.01
CA TYR A 251 -17.67 -3.23 -17.31
C TYR A 251 -18.33 -3.10 -18.68
N ALA A 252 -17.80 -3.76 -19.71
CA ALA A 252 -18.38 -3.75 -21.05
C ALA A 252 -19.79 -4.37 -21.06
N GLU A 253 -19.97 -5.49 -20.35
CA GLU A 253 -21.26 -6.15 -20.19
C GLU A 253 -22.28 -5.27 -19.46
N CYS A 254 -21.92 -4.72 -18.29
CA CYS A 254 -22.75 -3.81 -17.51
C CYS A 254 -23.15 -2.57 -18.33
N LYS A 255 -22.21 -1.99 -19.08
CA LYS A 255 -22.45 -0.85 -19.97
C LYS A 255 -23.39 -1.19 -21.11
N LYS A 256 -23.33 -2.39 -21.68
CA LYS A 256 -24.27 -2.86 -22.70
C LYS A 256 -25.67 -3.05 -22.12
N ARG A 257 -25.79 -3.64 -20.92
CA ARG A 257 -27.08 -3.83 -20.23
C ARG A 257 -27.77 -2.50 -19.95
N LEU A 258 -27.02 -1.47 -19.53
CA LEU A 258 -27.58 -0.13 -19.30
C LEU A 258 -28.09 0.57 -20.57
N LYS A 259 -27.54 0.25 -21.76
CA LYS A 259 -28.03 0.80 -23.02
C LYS A 259 -29.32 0.14 -23.51
N ASN A 260 -29.58 -1.07 -23.03
CA ASN A 260 -30.72 -1.89 -23.45
C ASN A 260 -31.88 -1.86 -22.44
N SER A 261 -31.70 -1.12 -21.33
CA SER A 261 -32.71 -0.90 -20.29
C SER A 261 -33.31 0.49 -20.43
#